data_AF-A0A3D3LC85-F1
#
_entry.id   AF-A0A3D3LC85-F1
#
_cell.length_a   1.000
_cell.length_b   1.000
_cell.length_c   1.000
_cell.angle_alpha   90.00
_cell.angle_beta   90.00
_cell.angle_gamma   90.00
#
_symmetry.space_group_name_H-M   'P 1'
#
loop_
_entity.id
_entity.type
_entity.pdbx_description
1 polymer ?
#
loop_
_entity_poly.entity_id
_entity_poly.type
_entity_poly.pdbx_seq_one_letter_code
_entity_poly.pdbx_strand_id
1 'polypeptide(L)'
;MTARNSLLPAAFRTTRWTCVCKAQSGSEDGRAALAELCDAYYEPVLAFLRCELRDADAARDMSHAFFAEMLGSGSIGGADRTRGRFRSYLLGAVKHFVARQRESSARMKRGGGAEPLSLDDAEAREVADAKNNTPDSEFDRQWAVTVLARGLEALRLECIAENRETFFEAVKPLLTGDGAYGDQAALAASCGMNLDAFRMAVHRLKKRLRQCVKAEVAGTLDDPAMVQEEMQSLFAALGG
;
A
#
# COMPACT_ATOMS: atom_id res chain seq x y z
N MET A 1 34.47 -12.92 27.61
CA MET A 1 33.31 -13.33 26.80
C MET A 1 32.08 -12.65 27.37
N THR A 2 31.68 -11.51 26.81
CA THR A 2 30.48 -10.78 27.26
C THR A 2 29.67 -10.46 26.02
N ALA A 3 28.59 -11.21 25.81
CA ALA A 3 27.65 -10.98 24.73
C ALA A 3 26.95 -9.64 24.95
N ARG A 4 27.25 -8.65 24.10
CA ARG A 4 26.44 -7.42 24.03
C ARG A 4 25.15 -7.76 23.31
N ASN A 5 24.11 -7.93 24.12
CA ASN A 5 22.74 -7.92 23.67
C ASN A 5 22.44 -6.50 23.17
N SER A 6 22.62 -6.26 21.87
CA SER A 6 22.20 -5.02 21.22
C SER A 6 20.67 -5.04 21.09
N LEU A 7 20.00 -4.75 22.20
CA LEU A 7 18.60 -4.32 22.22
C LEU A 7 18.56 -2.95 21.53
N LEU A 8 18.48 -2.93 20.21
CA LEU A 8 17.92 -1.77 19.52
C LEU A 8 16.49 -1.65 20.05
N PRO A 9 16.12 -0.53 20.68
CA PRO A 9 14.76 -0.34 21.16
C PRO A 9 13.84 -0.55 19.95
N ALA A 10 12.88 -1.46 20.09
CA ALA A 10 11.77 -1.57 19.18
C ALA A 10 11.01 -0.24 19.27
N ALA A 11 11.46 0.77 18.51
CA ALA A 11 10.73 1.99 18.31
C ALA A 11 9.34 1.54 17.87
N PHE A 12 8.35 1.77 18.72
CA PHE A 12 6.95 1.49 18.44
C PHE A 12 6.67 2.13 17.09
N ARG A 13 6.62 1.32 16.02
CA ARG A 13 6.28 1.78 14.68
C ARG A 13 4.88 2.34 14.83
N THR A 14 4.80 3.67 14.75
CA THR A 14 3.59 4.44 15.01
C THR A 14 2.54 3.85 14.08
N THR A 15 1.45 3.31 14.61
CA THR A 15 0.43 2.73 13.73
C THR A 15 -0.08 3.84 12.81
N ARG A 16 -0.45 3.58 11.56
CA ARG A 16 -1.01 4.54 10.62
C ARG A 16 -2.24 5.22 11.17
N TRP A 17 -2.99 4.57 12.05
CA TRP A 17 -4.03 5.21 12.87
C TRP A 17 -3.47 6.24 13.87
N THR A 18 -2.33 5.94 14.47
CA THR A 18 -1.54 6.89 15.26
C THR A 18 -0.99 8.03 14.40
N CYS A 19 -0.53 7.75 13.17
CA CYS A 19 -0.16 8.79 12.20
C CYS A 19 -1.36 9.66 11.81
N VAL A 20 -2.54 9.07 11.60
CA VAL A 20 -3.80 9.76 11.31
C VAL A 20 -4.19 10.74 12.42
N CYS A 21 -4.16 10.35 13.70
CA CYS A 21 -4.50 11.30 14.75
C CYS A 21 -3.37 12.28 15.08
N LYS A 22 -2.10 11.91 14.84
CA LYS A 22 -1.00 12.89 14.89
C LYS A 22 -1.17 13.94 13.78
N ALA A 23 -1.54 13.52 12.57
CA ALA A 23 -1.79 14.41 11.43
C ALA A 23 -2.93 15.41 11.69
N GLN A 24 -3.89 15.07 12.55
CA GLN A 24 -4.95 16.00 12.99
C GLN A 24 -4.43 17.16 13.85
N SER A 25 -3.25 17.04 14.48
CA SER A 25 -2.77 18.01 15.48
C SER A 25 -2.10 19.27 14.91
N GLY A 26 -1.94 19.40 13.59
CA GLY A 26 -1.26 20.53 12.94
C GLY A 26 0.23 20.72 13.33
N SER A 27 0.76 19.83 14.17
CA SER A 27 2.16 19.85 14.63
C SER A 27 3.14 19.39 13.55
N GLU A 28 4.43 19.61 13.76
CA GLU A 28 5.48 19.08 12.89
C GLU A 28 5.45 17.55 12.79
N ASP A 29 5.22 16.86 13.92
CA ASP A 29 4.97 15.41 13.98
C ASP A 29 3.72 15.01 13.18
N GLY A 30 2.68 15.85 13.19
CA GLY A 30 1.48 15.66 12.39
C GLY A 30 1.75 15.75 10.89
N ARG A 31 2.54 16.73 10.45
CA ARG A 31 2.92 16.89 9.03
C ARG A 31 3.79 15.73 8.55
N ALA A 32 4.72 15.24 9.37
CA ALA A 32 5.54 14.07 9.04
C ALA A 32 4.70 12.79 8.91
N ALA A 33 3.81 12.55 9.87
CA ALA A 33 2.87 11.45 9.86
C ALA A 33 1.94 11.47 8.63
N LEU A 34 1.58 12.65 8.17
CA LEU A 34 0.75 12.87 7.00
C LEU A 34 1.48 12.57 5.69
N ALA A 35 2.73 13.02 5.56
CA ALA A 35 3.58 12.69 4.41
C ALA A 35 3.76 11.17 4.28
N GLU A 36 3.98 10.47 5.40
CA GLU A 36 4.08 9.01 5.42
C GLU A 36 2.80 8.31 4.94
N LEU A 37 1.62 8.86 5.26
CA LEU A 37 0.32 8.36 4.78
C LEU A 37 0.15 8.58 3.27
N CYS A 38 0.49 9.78 2.78
CA CYS A 38 0.46 10.08 1.35
C CYS A 38 1.38 9.11 0.57
N ASP A 39 2.63 8.96 1.00
CA ASP A 39 3.59 8.05 0.37
C ASP A 39 3.12 6.58 0.41
N ALA A 40 2.28 6.21 1.38
CA ALA A 40 1.81 4.85 1.52
C ALA A 40 0.58 4.51 0.70
N TYR A 41 -0.22 5.52 0.36
CA TYR A 41 -1.54 5.32 -0.22
C TYR A 41 -1.75 6.05 -1.54
N TYR A 42 -0.81 6.88 -1.99
CA TYR A 42 -0.92 7.56 -3.28
C TYR A 42 -1.12 6.57 -4.43
N GLU A 43 -0.25 5.57 -4.54
CA GLU A 43 -0.34 4.56 -5.60
C GLU A 43 -1.63 3.73 -5.55
N PRO A 44 -2.07 3.19 -4.39
CA PRO A 44 -3.38 2.55 -4.27
C PRO A 44 -4.55 3.41 -4.73
N VAL A 45 -4.58 4.69 -4.33
CA VAL A 45 -5.63 5.64 -4.72
C VAL A 45 -5.59 5.93 -6.23
N LEU A 46 -4.39 6.12 -6.78
CA LEU A 46 -4.21 6.34 -8.21
C LEU A 46 -4.66 5.13 -9.04
N ALA A 47 -4.36 3.91 -8.57
CA ALA A 47 -4.77 2.68 -9.22
C ALA A 47 -6.31 2.53 -9.25
N PHE A 48 -6.98 2.81 -8.12
CA PHE A 48 -8.45 2.91 -8.06
C PHE A 48 -9.01 3.92 -9.07
N LEU A 49 -8.44 5.13 -9.11
CA LEU A 49 -8.92 6.21 -9.96
C LEU A 49 -8.68 5.96 -11.45
N ARG A 50 -7.60 5.26 -11.81
CA ARG A 50 -7.36 4.80 -13.19
C ARG A 50 -8.46 3.88 -13.68
N CYS A 51 -8.93 2.96 -12.84
CA CYS A 51 -10.07 2.09 -13.17
C CYS A 51 -11.38 2.88 -13.31
N GLU A 52 -11.60 3.90 -12.46
CA GLU A 52 -12.83 4.70 -12.47
C GLU A 52 -12.91 5.74 -13.59
N LEU A 53 -11.79 6.31 -14.02
CA LEU A 53 -11.76 7.43 -14.97
C LEU A 53 -11.30 7.03 -16.37
N ARG A 54 -10.67 5.86 -16.55
CA ARG A 54 -10.10 5.37 -17.82
C ARG A 54 -9.18 6.36 -18.56
N ASP A 55 -8.71 7.39 -17.87
CA ASP A 55 -7.76 8.41 -18.31
C ASP A 55 -6.68 8.55 -17.23
N ALA A 56 -5.42 8.37 -17.62
CA ALA A 56 -4.29 8.36 -16.71
C ALA A 56 -3.95 9.75 -16.16
N ASP A 57 -4.13 10.80 -16.94
CA ASP A 57 -3.84 12.16 -16.52
C ASP A 57 -4.96 12.69 -15.62
N ALA A 58 -6.22 12.43 -16.01
CA ALA A 58 -7.37 12.72 -15.14
C ALA A 58 -7.30 11.98 -13.80
N ALA A 59 -6.84 10.71 -13.80
CA ALA A 59 -6.65 9.96 -12.55
C ALA A 59 -5.56 10.55 -11.65
N ARG A 60 -4.49 11.10 -12.24
CA ARG A 60 -3.42 11.77 -11.49
C ARG A 60 -3.92 13.07 -10.86
N ASP A 61 -4.61 13.89 -11.64
CA ASP A 61 -5.17 15.16 -11.15
C ASP A 61 -6.23 14.92 -10.07
N MET A 62 -7.09 13.92 -10.26
CA MET A 62 -8.09 13.51 -9.27
C MET A 62 -7.44 12.98 -7.98
N SER A 63 -6.31 12.25 -8.10
CA SER A 63 -5.52 11.82 -6.93
C SER A 63 -4.98 13.02 -6.17
N HIS A 64 -4.39 13.99 -6.87
CA HIS A 64 -3.90 15.22 -6.24
C HIS A 64 -5.02 16.00 -5.54
N ALA A 65 -6.16 16.16 -6.20
CA ALA A 65 -7.32 16.85 -5.63
C ALA A 65 -7.86 16.12 -4.40
N PHE A 66 -7.93 14.78 -4.44
CA PHE A 66 -8.37 13.97 -3.31
C PHE A 66 -7.46 14.15 -2.09
N PHE A 67 -6.14 14.01 -2.28
CA PHE A 67 -5.20 14.22 -1.18
C PHE A 67 -5.26 15.67 -0.71
N ALA A 68 -5.25 16.66 -1.60
CA ALA A 68 -5.36 18.08 -1.22
C ALA A 68 -6.60 18.36 -0.36
N GLU A 69 -7.77 17.79 -0.71
CA GLU A 69 -8.98 17.93 0.10
C GLU A 69 -8.83 17.20 1.44
N MET A 70 -8.32 15.96 1.43
CA MET A 70 -8.08 15.19 2.66
C MET A 70 -7.16 15.92 3.63
N LEU A 71 -6.12 16.59 3.10
CA LEU A 71 -5.14 17.35 3.86
C LEU A 71 -5.69 18.71 4.31
N GLY A 72 -6.48 19.39 3.48
CA GLY A 72 -6.93 20.77 3.71
C GLY A 72 -8.22 20.92 4.52
N SER A 73 -9.12 19.93 4.49
CA SER A 73 -10.48 20.07 5.05
C SER A 73 -10.65 19.54 6.48
N GLY A 74 -9.61 18.96 7.09
CA GLY A 74 -9.76 18.26 8.37
C GLY A 74 -10.68 17.04 8.26
N SER A 75 -10.96 16.52 7.06
CA SER A 75 -11.80 15.34 6.81
C SER A 75 -11.27 14.05 7.48
N ILE A 76 -9.95 14.03 7.77
CA ILE A 76 -9.31 13.02 8.62
C ILE A 76 -9.90 13.01 10.04
N GLY A 77 -10.53 14.10 10.50
CA GLY A 77 -11.19 14.22 11.81
C GLY A 77 -12.36 13.26 12.03
N GLY A 78 -12.99 12.75 10.96
CA GLY A 78 -14.04 11.73 11.03
C GLY A 78 -13.51 10.28 11.04
N ALA A 79 -12.19 10.08 10.94
CA ALA A 79 -11.57 8.77 10.91
C ALA A 79 -11.57 8.16 12.32
N ASP A 80 -12.55 7.30 12.59
CA ASP A 80 -12.70 6.58 13.85
C ASP A 80 -11.94 5.24 13.81
N ARG A 81 -10.94 5.12 14.69
CA ARG A 81 -10.08 3.95 14.85
C ARG A 81 -10.84 2.69 15.22
N THR A 82 -12.01 2.82 15.86
CA THR A 82 -12.84 1.68 16.28
C THR A 82 -13.61 1.04 15.12
N ARG A 83 -13.63 1.68 13.94
CA ARG A 83 -14.41 1.24 12.77
C ARG A 83 -13.64 0.33 11.81
N GLY A 84 -12.42 -0.07 12.17
CA GLY A 84 -11.66 -1.12 11.48
C GLY A 84 -10.36 -0.64 10.81
N ARG A 85 -10.08 -1.18 9.62
CA ARG A 85 -8.79 -1.00 8.92
C ARG A 85 -8.71 0.38 8.28
N PHE A 86 -7.58 1.07 8.41
CA PHE A 86 -7.41 2.39 7.78
C PHE A 86 -7.57 2.34 6.25
N ARG A 87 -7.14 1.24 5.61
CA ARG A 87 -7.34 1.05 4.15
C ARG A 87 -8.81 1.08 3.75
N SER A 88 -9.70 0.50 4.56
CA SER A 88 -11.13 0.43 4.28
C SER A 88 -11.79 1.79 4.42
N TYR A 89 -11.38 2.56 5.43
CA TYR A 89 -11.76 3.97 5.56
C TYR A 89 -11.31 4.77 4.33
N LEU A 90 -10.05 4.61 3.92
CA LEU A 90 -9.49 5.36 2.80
C LEU A 90 -10.19 5.05 1.47
N LEU A 91 -10.46 3.77 1.22
CA LEU A 91 -11.22 3.32 0.05
C LEU A 91 -12.65 3.89 0.05
N GLY A 92 -13.30 3.94 1.21
CA GLY A 92 -14.59 4.62 1.35
C GLY A 92 -14.49 6.12 1.07
N ALA A 93 -13.47 6.79 1.61
CA ALA A 93 -13.25 8.22 1.42
C ALA A 93 -13.05 8.59 -0.05
N VAL A 94 -12.23 7.84 -0.80
CA VAL A 94 -12.01 8.11 -2.24
C VAL A 94 -13.28 7.88 -3.05
N LYS A 95 -14.08 6.85 -2.73
CA LYS A 95 -15.39 6.63 -3.39
C LYS A 95 -16.35 7.80 -3.17
N HIS A 96 -16.46 8.28 -1.93
CA HIS A 96 -17.28 9.45 -1.62
C HIS A 96 -16.79 10.72 -2.31
N PHE A 97 -15.47 10.89 -2.41
CA PHE A 97 -14.88 11.99 -3.15
C PHE A 97 -15.25 11.95 -4.64
N VAL A 98 -15.06 10.80 -5.30
CA VAL A 98 -15.43 10.62 -6.72
C VAL A 98 -16.93 10.83 -6.95
N ALA A 99 -17.79 10.31 -6.08
CA ALA A 99 -19.24 10.49 -6.18
C ALA A 99 -19.62 11.98 -6.11
N ARG A 100 -19.09 12.73 -5.13
CA ARG A 100 -19.32 14.17 -5.01
C ARG A 100 -18.82 14.95 -6.23
N GLN A 101 -17.66 14.58 -6.77
CA GLN A 101 -17.11 15.24 -7.95
C GLN A 101 -18.01 15.03 -9.18
N ARG A 102 -18.56 13.82 -9.36
CA ARG A 102 -19.53 13.50 -10.42
C ARG A 102 -20.82 14.30 -10.27
N GLU A 103 -21.36 14.40 -9.06
CA GLU A 103 -22.55 15.20 -8.77
C GLU A 103 -22.34 16.69 -9.06
N SER A 104 -21.17 17.24 -8.69
CA SER A 104 -20.79 18.62 -8.96
C SER A 104 -20.71 18.91 -10.46
N SER A 105 -20.01 18.05 -11.22
CA SER A 105 -19.90 18.17 -12.67
C SER A 105 -21.26 18.06 -13.36
N ALA A 106 -22.15 17.16 -12.90
CA ALA A 106 -23.50 17.03 -13.43
C ALA A 106 -24.37 18.27 -13.12
N ARG A 107 -24.23 18.86 -11.93
CA ARG A 107 -24.92 20.12 -11.55
C ARG A 107 -24.45 21.29 -12.41
N MET A 108 -23.16 21.36 -12.70
CA MET A 108 -22.58 22.41 -13.55
C MET A 108 -23.04 22.31 -15.00
N LYS A 109 -23.13 21.07 -15.54
CA LYS A 109 -23.72 20.80 -16.87
C LYS A 109 -25.22 21.12 -16.95
N ARG A 110 -25.96 21.08 -15.83
CA ARG A 110 -27.42 21.31 -15.76
C ARG A 110 -27.81 22.74 -15.38
N GLY A 111 -26.88 23.68 -15.25
CA GLY A 111 -27.23 24.99 -14.67
C GLY A 111 -26.20 26.11 -14.76
N GLY A 112 -25.30 26.09 -15.75
CA GLY A 112 -24.46 27.24 -16.13
C GLY A 112 -25.06 28.12 -17.23
N GLY A 113 -26.39 28.12 -17.42
CA GLY A 113 -27.08 29.00 -18.37
C GLY A 113 -27.25 28.49 -19.82
N ALA A 114 -27.27 27.17 -20.07
CA ALA A 114 -27.56 26.62 -21.39
C ALA A 114 -28.71 25.61 -21.36
N GLU A 115 -29.55 25.61 -22.40
CA GLU A 115 -30.72 24.75 -22.58
C GLU A 115 -30.38 23.25 -22.46
N PRO A 116 -31.30 22.43 -21.93
CA PRO A 116 -31.10 21.00 -21.79
C PRO A 116 -31.05 20.33 -23.18
N LEU A 117 -29.86 19.89 -23.59
CA LEU A 117 -29.71 18.95 -24.70
C LEU A 117 -30.25 17.57 -24.28
N SER A 118 -31.02 17.00 -25.19
CA SER A 118 -31.77 15.75 -25.09
C SER A 118 -30.95 14.58 -24.54
N LEU A 119 -31.57 13.80 -23.67
CA LEU A 119 -31.04 12.57 -23.08
C LEU A 119 -30.99 11.46 -24.13
N ASP A 120 -29.98 11.47 -24.99
CA ASP A 120 -29.54 10.28 -25.75
C ASP A 120 -28.06 9.95 -25.53
N ASP A 121 -27.43 10.54 -24.51
CA ASP A 121 -26.17 10.02 -23.96
C ASP A 121 -26.48 8.94 -22.92
N ALA A 122 -27.08 7.86 -23.39
CA ALA A 122 -26.83 6.56 -22.80
C ALA A 122 -25.36 6.21 -23.10
N GLU A 123 -24.43 6.81 -22.36
CA GLU A 123 -23.16 6.13 -22.07
C GLU A 123 -23.56 4.89 -21.28
N ALA A 124 -23.86 3.85 -22.07
CA ALA A 124 -24.02 2.50 -21.63
C ALA A 124 -22.85 2.23 -20.69
N ARG A 125 -23.17 2.09 -19.41
CA ARG A 125 -22.26 1.51 -18.43
C ARG A 125 -21.77 0.22 -19.06
N GLU A 126 -20.54 0.20 -19.53
CA GLU A 126 -19.89 -1.05 -19.88
C GLU A 126 -19.96 -1.90 -18.62
N VAL A 127 -20.76 -2.97 -18.74
CA VAL A 127 -20.75 -4.11 -17.85
C VAL A 127 -19.29 -4.39 -17.54
N ALA A 128 -18.91 -4.35 -16.25
CA ALA A 128 -17.57 -4.69 -15.82
C ALA A 128 -17.19 -6.01 -16.49
N ASP A 129 -16.20 -5.95 -17.39
CA ASP A 129 -15.66 -7.15 -18.00
C ASP A 129 -15.22 -8.05 -16.85
N ALA A 130 -15.75 -9.26 -16.76
CA ALA A 130 -15.46 -10.18 -15.66
C ALA A 130 -13.96 -10.58 -15.60
N LYS A 131 -13.17 -10.15 -16.61
CA LYS A 131 -11.72 -10.28 -16.69
C LYS A 131 -10.94 -9.06 -16.19
N ASN A 132 -11.58 -7.90 -15.99
CA ASN A 132 -10.92 -6.71 -15.44
C ASN A 132 -11.15 -6.65 -13.92
N ASN A 133 -10.07 -6.48 -13.18
CA ASN A 133 -10.09 -6.21 -11.75
C ASN A 133 -11.04 -5.03 -11.45
N THR A 134 -11.87 -5.17 -10.42
CA THR A 134 -12.71 -4.06 -9.97
C THR A 134 -11.81 -2.95 -9.41
N PRO A 135 -12.25 -1.68 -9.43
CA PRO A 135 -11.49 -0.59 -8.81
C PRO A 135 -11.06 -0.91 -7.38
N ASP A 136 -11.92 -1.55 -6.62
CA ASP A 136 -11.66 -2.03 -5.25
C ASP A 136 -10.55 -3.09 -5.20
N SER A 137 -10.61 -4.10 -6.08
CA SER A 137 -9.58 -5.14 -6.09
C SER A 137 -8.23 -4.62 -6.57
N GLU A 138 -8.22 -3.65 -7.49
CA GLU A 138 -7.00 -2.99 -7.95
C GLU A 138 -6.38 -2.10 -6.85
N PHE A 139 -7.21 -1.40 -6.07
CA PHE A 139 -6.74 -0.69 -4.87
C PHE A 139 -6.06 -1.66 -3.89
N ASP A 140 -6.72 -2.78 -3.58
CA ASP A 140 -6.21 -3.77 -2.63
C ASP A 140 -4.94 -4.48 -3.15
N ARG A 141 -4.89 -4.77 -4.46
CA ARG A 141 -3.70 -5.33 -5.13
C ARG A 141 -2.52 -4.37 -5.05
N GLN A 142 -2.72 -3.10 -5.42
CA GLN A 142 -1.66 -2.10 -5.40
C GLN A 142 -1.21 -1.79 -3.95
N TRP A 143 -2.14 -1.86 -3.00
CA TRP A 143 -1.82 -1.79 -1.58
C TRP A 143 -0.92 -2.96 -1.15
N ALA A 144 -1.23 -4.19 -1.56
CA ALA A 144 -0.39 -5.36 -1.28
C ALA A 144 1.01 -5.24 -1.89
N VAL A 145 1.13 -4.74 -3.13
CA VAL A 145 2.42 -4.44 -3.77
C VAL A 145 3.22 -3.44 -2.95
N THR A 146 2.57 -2.36 -2.48
CA THR A 146 3.22 -1.32 -1.66
C THR A 146 3.74 -1.88 -0.34
N VAL A 147 2.95 -2.70 0.35
CA VAL A 147 3.35 -3.36 1.60
C VAL A 147 4.54 -4.30 1.37
N LEU A 148 4.52 -5.10 0.30
CA LEU A 148 5.62 -5.99 -0.03
C LEU A 148 6.91 -5.22 -0.35
N ALA A 149 6.83 -4.14 -1.13
CA ALA A 149 7.97 -3.31 -1.47
C ALA A 149 8.62 -2.70 -0.20
N ARG A 150 7.81 -2.16 0.71
CA ARG A 150 8.28 -1.64 2.00
C ARG A 150 8.90 -2.73 2.89
N GLY A 151 8.27 -3.91 2.94
CA GLY A 151 8.80 -5.06 3.66
C GLY A 151 10.14 -5.56 3.11
N LEU A 152 10.30 -5.54 1.79
CA LEU A 152 11.57 -5.86 1.11
C LEU A 152 12.65 -4.82 1.41
N GLU A 153 12.32 -3.52 1.38
CA GLU A 153 13.29 -2.47 1.70
C GLU A 153 13.73 -2.52 3.17
N ALA A 154 12.79 -2.75 4.10
CA ALA A 154 13.13 -2.96 5.50
C ALA A 154 14.09 -4.14 5.69
N LEU A 155 13.86 -5.25 4.97
CA LEU A 155 14.76 -6.40 4.98
C LEU A 155 16.12 -6.09 4.36
N ARG A 156 16.16 -5.30 3.29
CA ARG A 156 17.40 -4.86 2.62
C ARG A 156 18.26 -4.07 3.60
N LEU A 157 17.67 -3.10 4.31
CA LEU A 157 18.35 -2.29 5.32
C LEU A 157 18.93 -3.14 6.46
N GLU A 158 18.19 -4.16 6.93
CA GLU A 158 18.71 -5.12 7.91
C GLU A 158 19.90 -5.92 7.37
N CYS A 159 19.83 -6.37 6.11
CA CYS A 159 20.95 -7.08 5.48
C CYS A 159 22.17 -6.18 5.32
N ILE A 160 22.00 -4.90 4.97
CA ILE A 160 23.11 -3.92 4.89
C ILE A 160 23.78 -3.78 6.26
N ALA A 161 22.99 -3.63 7.33
CA ALA A 161 23.52 -3.52 8.70
C ALA A 161 24.31 -4.78 9.13
N GLU A 162 23.96 -5.95 8.59
CA GLU A 162 24.69 -7.21 8.79
C GLU A 162 25.87 -7.42 7.82
N ASN A 163 26.18 -6.47 6.92
CA ASN A 163 27.14 -6.62 5.82
C ASN A 163 26.80 -7.77 4.83
N ARG A 164 25.50 -7.99 4.60
CA ARG A 164 24.95 -9.04 3.75
C ARG A 164 24.18 -8.50 2.53
N GLU A 165 24.49 -7.28 2.10
CA GLU A 165 23.84 -6.64 0.95
C GLU A 165 24.01 -7.43 -0.35
N THR A 166 25.22 -7.90 -0.64
CA THR A 166 25.52 -8.71 -1.84
C THR A 166 24.72 -10.01 -1.88
N PHE A 167 24.57 -10.67 -0.73
CA PHE A 167 23.72 -11.86 -0.59
C PHE A 167 22.24 -11.53 -0.79
N PHE A 168 21.77 -10.41 -0.25
CA PHE A 168 20.39 -9.97 -0.44
C PHE A 168 20.07 -9.74 -1.91
N GLU A 169 20.89 -8.97 -2.63
CA GLU A 169 20.65 -8.67 -4.05
C GLU A 169 20.68 -9.94 -4.91
N ALA A 170 21.57 -10.90 -4.60
CA ALA A 170 21.61 -12.19 -5.29
C ALA A 170 20.34 -13.04 -5.07
N VAL A 171 19.76 -13.00 -3.87
CA VAL A 171 18.60 -13.83 -3.50
C VAL A 171 17.25 -13.12 -3.74
N LYS A 172 17.25 -11.79 -3.92
CA LYS A 172 16.05 -10.97 -4.13
C LYS A 172 15.09 -11.53 -5.19
N PRO A 173 15.53 -11.99 -6.38
CA PRO A 173 14.62 -12.61 -7.36
C PRO A 173 13.90 -13.86 -6.84
N LEU A 174 14.56 -14.66 -5.98
CA LEU A 174 13.95 -15.84 -5.35
C LEU A 174 12.96 -15.48 -4.22
N LEU A 175 13.02 -14.25 -3.71
CA LEU A 175 12.09 -13.71 -2.72
C LEU A 175 10.85 -13.12 -3.37
N THR A 176 11.00 -12.42 -4.49
CA THR A 176 9.89 -11.77 -5.22
C THR A 176 9.13 -12.71 -6.13
N GLY A 177 9.71 -13.87 -6.46
CA GLY A 177 9.10 -14.83 -7.39
C GLY A 177 9.42 -14.55 -8.86
N ASP A 178 10.20 -13.50 -9.15
CA ASP A 178 10.66 -13.14 -10.50
C ASP A 178 11.85 -14.02 -10.95
N GLY A 179 12.53 -14.66 -10.00
CA GLY A 179 13.57 -15.62 -10.29
C GLY A 179 12.96 -16.92 -10.78
N ALA A 180 13.36 -17.37 -11.97
CA ALA A 180 13.34 -18.81 -12.25
C ALA A 180 13.97 -19.53 -11.05
N TYR A 181 13.44 -20.69 -10.67
CA TYR A 181 14.17 -21.65 -9.82
C TYR A 181 15.40 -22.17 -10.60
N GLY A 182 16.23 -21.27 -11.14
CA GLY A 182 17.46 -21.57 -11.85
C GLY A 182 18.43 -22.29 -10.94
N ASP A 183 19.66 -22.45 -11.41
CA ASP A 183 20.64 -23.27 -10.70
C ASP A 183 21.02 -22.65 -9.34
N GLN A 184 20.28 -23.06 -8.30
CA GLN A 184 20.51 -22.68 -6.91
C GLN A 184 21.92 -23.07 -6.47
N ALA A 185 22.55 -24.06 -7.10
CA ALA A 185 23.92 -24.42 -6.80
C ALA A 185 24.91 -23.37 -7.34
N ALA A 186 24.70 -22.86 -8.55
CA ALA A 186 25.50 -21.76 -9.09
C ALA A 186 25.32 -20.47 -8.27
N LEU A 187 24.09 -20.16 -7.84
CA LEU A 187 23.81 -19.01 -6.99
C LEU A 187 24.45 -19.17 -5.60
N ALA A 188 24.35 -20.37 -5.00
CA ALA A 188 25.01 -20.69 -3.74
C ALA A 188 26.53 -20.52 -3.83
N ALA A 189 27.15 -21.04 -4.91
CA ALA A 189 28.58 -20.91 -5.15
C ALA A 189 29.01 -19.44 -5.31
N SER A 190 28.24 -18.61 -6.02
CA SER A 190 28.50 -17.17 -6.13
C SER A 190 28.44 -16.44 -4.78
N CYS A 191 27.65 -16.95 -3.83
CA CYS A 191 27.57 -16.46 -2.46
C CYS A 191 28.63 -17.06 -1.53
N GLY A 192 29.53 -17.92 -2.03
CA GLY A 192 30.52 -18.64 -1.22
C GLY A 192 29.91 -19.68 -0.27
N MET A 193 28.72 -20.19 -0.57
CA MET A 193 27.98 -21.14 0.27
C MET A 193 27.82 -22.49 -0.44
N ASN A 194 27.71 -23.57 0.34
CA ASN A 194 27.15 -24.81 -0.19
C ASN A 194 25.62 -24.70 -0.32
N LEU A 195 25.03 -25.61 -1.12
CA LEU A 195 23.60 -25.57 -1.46
C LEU A 195 22.68 -25.66 -0.22
N ASP A 196 23.01 -26.49 0.76
CA ASP A 196 22.18 -26.68 1.95
C ASP A 196 22.20 -25.45 2.87
N ALA A 197 23.39 -24.89 3.09
CA ALA A 197 23.56 -23.65 3.84
C ALA A 197 22.86 -22.48 3.16
N PHE A 198 22.93 -22.42 1.83
CA PHE A 198 22.21 -21.43 1.01
C PHE A 198 20.70 -21.56 1.18
N ARG A 199 20.14 -22.76 1.01
CA ARG A 199 18.69 -23.03 1.20
C ARG A 199 18.21 -22.64 2.59
N MET A 200 18.97 -22.98 3.63
CA MET A 200 18.67 -22.57 5.00
C MET A 200 18.69 -21.05 5.16
N ALA A 201 19.67 -20.36 4.57
CA ALA A 201 19.75 -18.91 4.60
C ALA A 201 18.58 -18.24 3.87
N VAL A 202 18.21 -18.72 2.67
CA VAL A 202 17.03 -18.24 1.93
C VAL A 202 15.75 -18.49 2.74
N HIS A 203 15.60 -19.66 3.36
CA HIS A 203 14.44 -19.96 4.20
C HIS A 203 14.33 -18.99 5.39
N ARG A 204 15.45 -18.73 6.09
CA ARG A 204 15.49 -17.73 7.18
C ARG A 204 15.14 -16.33 6.66
N LEU A 205 15.65 -15.95 5.48
CA LEU A 205 15.39 -14.66 4.86
C LEU A 205 13.91 -14.50 4.47
N LYS A 206 13.27 -15.53 3.90
CA LYS A 206 11.81 -15.57 3.65
C LYS A 206 10.99 -15.47 4.93
N LYS A 207 11.44 -16.09 6.02
CA LYS A 207 10.80 -15.95 7.34
C LYS A 207 10.93 -14.51 7.86
N ARG A 208 12.09 -13.88 7.69
CA ARG A 208 12.32 -12.49 8.09
C ARG A 208 11.50 -11.51 7.25
N LEU A 209 11.44 -11.68 5.93
CA LEU A 209 10.58 -10.90 5.04
C LEU A 209 9.12 -10.91 5.52
N ARG A 210 8.58 -12.09 5.85
CA ARG A 210 7.22 -12.21 6.41
C ARG A 210 7.05 -11.42 7.70
N GLN A 211 8.07 -11.31 8.55
CA GLN A 211 8.02 -10.48 9.76
C GLN A 211 8.06 -8.99 9.43
N CYS A 212 8.88 -8.56 8.48
CA CYS A 212 8.91 -7.17 8.01
C CYS A 212 7.56 -6.76 7.42
N VAL A 213 6.99 -7.58 6.54
CA VAL A 213 5.64 -7.38 5.97
C VAL A 213 4.59 -7.35 7.08
N LYS A 214 4.65 -8.29 8.03
CA LYS A 214 3.74 -8.29 9.19
C LYS A 214 3.84 -7.01 10.01
N ALA A 215 5.04 -6.44 10.17
CA ALA A 215 5.25 -5.19 10.89
C ALA A 215 4.65 -3.98 10.12
N GLU A 216 4.77 -3.94 8.80
CA GLU A 216 4.11 -2.93 7.96
C GLU A 216 2.58 -3.00 8.09
N VAL A 217 2.02 -4.21 8.07
CA VAL A 217 0.58 -4.44 8.23
C VAL A 217 0.09 -4.14 9.64
N ALA A 218 0.81 -4.56 10.66
CA ALA A 218 0.50 -4.23 12.05
C ALA A 218 0.54 -2.73 12.28
N GLY A 219 1.44 -2.02 11.59
CA GLY A 219 1.41 -0.57 11.52
C GLY A 219 0.05 -0.04 11.05
N THR A 220 -0.69 -0.73 10.17
CA THR A 220 -1.98 -0.23 9.67
C THR A 220 -3.19 -0.52 10.55
N LEU A 221 -3.00 -1.24 11.66
CA LEU A 221 -4.07 -1.78 12.51
C LEU A 221 -3.96 -1.24 13.93
N ASP A 222 -5.09 -1.16 14.62
CA ASP A 222 -5.14 -0.86 16.05
C ASP A 222 -5.10 -2.15 16.90
N ASP A 223 -5.76 -3.21 16.43
CA ASP A 223 -5.76 -4.53 17.07
C ASP A 223 -4.73 -5.48 16.43
N PRO A 224 -3.69 -5.94 17.18
CA PRO A 224 -2.75 -6.95 16.74
C PRO A 224 -3.38 -8.29 16.33
N ALA A 225 -4.59 -8.61 16.81
CA ALA A 225 -5.30 -9.85 16.46
C ALA A 225 -5.75 -9.86 14.99
N MET A 226 -6.04 -8.69 14.40
CA MET A 226 -6.47 -8.56 13.00
C MET A 226 -5.33 -8.74 11.99
N VAL A 227 -4.06 -8.77 12.44
CA VAL A 227 -2.90 -8.80 11.55
C VAL A 227 -2.89 -10.05 10.68
N GLN A 228 -3.29 -11.21 11.22
CA GLN A 228 -3.27 -12.45 10.45
C GLN A 228 -4.32 -12.47 9.34
N GLU A 229 -5.53 -11.98 9.62
CA GLU A 229 -6.62 -11.85 8.64
C GLU A 229 -6.26 -10.86 7.53
N GLU A 230 -5.62 -9.75 7.90
CA GLU A 230 -5.19 -8.73 6.94
C GLU A 230 -4.05 -9.24 6.05
N MET A 231 -3.10 -9.99 6.61
CA MET A 231 -2.06 -10.67 5.81
C MET A 231 -2.67 -11.66 4.81
N GLN A 232 -3.71 -12.41 5.19
CA GLN A 232 -4.41 -13.31 4.27
C GLN A 232 -5.12 -12.54 3.15
N SER A 233 -5.79 -11.44 3.49
CA SER A 233 -6.47 -10.57 2.53
C SER A 233 -5.47 -9.98 1.52
N LEU A 234 -4.30 -9.53 1.98
CA LEU A 234 -3.23 -8.99 1.13
C LEU A 234 -2.67 -10.04 0.16
N PHE A 235 -2.41 -11.27 0.63
CA PHE A 235 -1.93 -12.32 -0.25
C PHE A 235 -2.99 -12.77 -1.26
N ALA A 236 -4.27 -12.79 -0.87
CA ALA A 236 -5.36 -13.07 -1.79
C ALA A 236 -5.44 -12.02 -2.91
N ALA A 237 -5.26 -10.74 -2.59
CA ALA A 237 -5.27 -9.65 -3.57
C ALA A 237 -4.13 -9.72 -4.59
N LEU A 238 -3.03 -10.43 -4.30
CA LEU A 238 -1.91 -10.64 -5.22
C LEU A 238 -2.06 -11.89 -6.10
N GLY A 239 -2.94 -12.82 -5.72
CA GLY A 239 -3.15 -14.09 -6.42
C GLY A 239 -4.34 -14.11 -7.37
N GLY A 240 -5.05 -12.97 -7.49
CA GLY A 240 -6.19 -12.75 -8.39
C GLY A 240 -5.79 -12.22 -9.76
#